data_AF-A0A673G9Y2-F1
#
_entry.id   AF-A0A673G9Y2-F1
#
_cell.length_a   1.000
_cell.length_b   1.000
_cell.length_c   1.000
_cell.angle_alpha   90.00
_cell.angle_beta   90.00
_cell.angle_gamma   90.00
#
_symmetry.space_group_name_H-M   'P 1'
#
loop_
_entity.id
_entity.type
_entity.pdbx_description
1 polymer ?
#
loop_
_entity_poly.entity_id
_entity_poly.type
_entity_poly.pdbx_seq_one_letter_code
_entity_poly.pdbx_strand_id
1 'polypeptide(L)'
;MLLMAALVAADEPMMDLSEPAESASVVHCDATTACPDGTTCCLSPYGVWYCCPFSMGQCCRDGIHCCRHGYHCDSTSTHCLRGWLRLPSSPKPATKAIQKPQSVPFDQALKWQSQTETVHCDGNLYCPTEQFCCKTAAGQWGCCSEMVV
;
A
#
# COMPACT_ATOMS: atom_id res chain seq x y z
N MET A 1 60.21 -34.54 16.16
CA MET A 1 59.77 -33.42 15.30
C MET A 1 58.28 -33.23 15.57
N LEU A 2 57.94 -32.61 16.70
CA LEU A 2 57.56 -31.18 16.85
C LEU A 2 56.26 -30.82 16.13
N LEU A 3 55.24 -30.53 16.96
CA LEU A 3 53.92 -29.96 16.66
C LEU A 3 54.04 -28.60 15.95
N MET A 4 53.07 -28.27 15.07
CA MET A 4 52.34 -27.00 15.11
C MET A 4 50.95 -27.18 14.48
N ALA A 5 49.94 -26.74 15.22
CA ALA A 5 48.57 -26.57 14.79
C ALA A 5 48.39 -25.23 14.06
N ALA A 6 47.38 -25.12 13.19
CA ALA A 6 46.63 -23.89 12.98
C ALA A 6 45.27 -24.17 12.29
N LEU A 7 44.21 -23.73 12.97
CA LEU A 7 42.82 -23.62 12.52
C LEU A 7 42.63 -22.28 11.79
N VAL A 8 41.91 -22.23 10.64
CA VAL A 8 41.11 -21.06 10.17
C VAL A 8 40.13 -21.60 9.10
N ALA A 9 38.86 -21.87 9.43
CA ALA A 9 37.67 -21.01 9.52
C ALA A 9 36.89 -20.90 8.19
N ALA A 10 35.58 -21.12 8.31
CA ALA A 10 34.58 -21.12 7.26
C ALA A 10 34.46 -19.76 6.57
N ASP A 11 34.49 -19.76 5.24
CA ASP A 11 34.07 -18.63 4.40
C ASP A 11 32.60 -18.84 4.04
N GLU A 12 31.73 -18.61 5.03
CA GLU A 12 30.31 -18.35 4.78
C GLU A 12 30.23 -16.93 4.19
N PRO A 13 29.70 -16.73 2.98
CA PRO A 13 29.50 -15.39 2.46
C PRO A 13 28.46 -14.69 3.34
N MET A 14 28.93 -13.78 4.19
CA MET A 14 28.09 -12.88 4.94
C MET A 14 27.34 -12.00 3.94
N MET A 15 26.03 -12.21 3.80
CA MET A 15 25.17 -11.22 3.18
C MET A 15 25.11 -10.01 4.11
N ASP A 16 25.66 -8.91 3.60
CA ASP A 16 25.88 -7.65 4.28
C ASP A 16 24.57 -7.05 4.82
N LEU A 17 24.53 -6.82 6.14
CA LEU A 17 23.49 -6.10 6.86
C LEU A 17 23.63 -4.58 6.62
N SER A 18 23.56 -4.12 5.37
CA SER A 18 23.36 -2.69 5.06
C SER A 18 22.97 -2.41 3.61
N GLU A 19 21.98 -3.10 3.05
CA GLU A 19 21.19 -2.46 1.99
C GLU A 19 20.21 -1.49 2.68
N PRO A 20 20.42 -0.15 2.61
CA PRO A 20 19.34 0.76 2.96
C PRO A 20 18.19 0.35 2.06
N ALA A 21 17.06 -0.08 2.65
CA ALA A 21 15.83 -0.33 1.93
C ALA A 21 15.71 0.80 0.91
N GLU A 22 15.88 0.45 -0.37
CA GLU A 22 15.97 1.41 -1.47
C GLU A 22 14.86 2.40 -1.22
N SER A 23 15.22 3.65 -0.92
CA SER A 23 14.27 4.61 -0.38
C SER A 23 13.26 4.87 -1.47
N ALA A 24 12.20 4.07 -1.51
CA ALA A 24 11.20 4.12 -2.54
C ALA A 24 10.71 5.56 -2.54
N SER A 25 10.98 6.28 -3.62
CA SER A 25 10.51 7.64 -3.78
C SER A 25 9.00 7.61 -3.61
N VAL A 26 8.47 8.54 -2.83
CA VAL A 26 7.03 8.67 -2.60
C VAL A 26 6.60 10.09 -2.93
N VAL A 27 5.40 10.20 -3.47
CA VAL A 27 4.74 11.47 -3.71
C VAL A 27 3.92 11.80 -2.46
N HIS A 28 4.34 12.83 -1.71
CA HIS A 28 3.60 13.29 -0.55
C HIS A 28 2.33 14.02 -0.98
N CYS A 29 1.17 13.52 -0.56
CA CYS A 29 -0.13 14.13 -0.85
C CYS A 29 -0.49 15.18 0.19
N ASP A 30 -0.20 14.89 1.46
CA ASP A 30 -0.29 15.83 2.57
C ASP A 30 0.72 15.45 3.68
N ALA A 31 0.52 15.98 4.89
CA ALA A 31 1.41 15.73 6.04
C ALA A 31 1.41 14.26 6.51
N THR A 32 0.31 13.53 6.29
CA THR A 32 0.09 12.19 6.84
C THR A 32 -0.18 11.15 5.76
N THR A 33 -0.17 11.49 4.48
CA THR A 33 -0.48 10.58 3.38
C THR A 33 0.49 10.74 2.21
N ALA A 34 0.82 9.61 1.59
CA ALA A 34 1.70 9.55 0.44
C ALA A 34 1.26 8.47 -0.57
N CYS A 35 1.66 8.67 -1.81
CA CYS A 35 1.48 7.73 -2.90
C CYS A 35 2.84 7.23 -3.42
N PRO A 36 2.88 6.06 -4.09
CA PRO A 36 4.12 5.55 -4.70
C PRO A 36 4.71 6.53 -5.71
N ASP A 37 6.01 6.41 -6.01
CA ASP A 37 6.60 7.22 -7.08
C ASP A 37 5.88 7.03 -8.42
N GLY A 38 5.97 8.05 -9.29
CA GLY A 38 5.35 8.02 -10.61
C GLY A 38 3.82 8.09 -10.60
N THR A 39 3.20 8.31 -9.44
CA THR A 39 1.75 8.50 -9.30
C THR A 39 1.38 9.97 -9.07
N THR A 40 0.08 10.28 -9.11
CA THR A 40 -0.45 11.61 -8.75
C THR A 40 -1.45 11.51 -7.61
N CYS A 41 -1.31 12.37 -6.60
CA CYS A 41 -2.26 12.48 -5.49
C CYS A 41 -3.58 13.11 -5.96
N CYS A 42 -4.69 12.37 -5.80
CA CYS A 42 -6.04 12.82 -6.11
C CYS A 42 -6.88 12.87 -4.84
N LEU A 43 -7.41 14.06 -4.52
CA LEU A 43 -8.32 14.25 -3.40
C LEU A 43 -9.76 13.99 -3.87
N SER A 44 -10.46 13.11 -3.18
CA SER A 44 -11.88 12.86 -3.44
C SER A 44 -12.80 13.92 -2.84
N PRO A 45 -14.05 14.03 -3.31
CA PRO A 45 -15.07 14.90 -2.73
C PRO A 45 -15.32 14.66 -1.23
N TYR A 46 -14.98 13.46 -0.74
CA TYR A 46 -15.14 13.07 0.66
C TYR A 46 -13.89 13.32 1.51
N GLY A 47 -12.85 13.98 0.96
CA GLY A 47 -11.62 14.30 1.69
C GLY A 47 -10.62 13.14 1.81
N VAL A 48 -10.81 12.07 1.05
CA VAL A 48 -9.89 10.92 1.03
C VAL A 48 -8.92 11.04 -0.14
N TRP A 49 -7.62 10.82 0.13
CA TRP A 49 -6.58 10.78 -0.89
C TRP A 49 -6.47 9.42 -1.57
N TYR A 50 -6.29 9.47 -2.87
CA TYR A 50 -6.05 8.31 -3.71
C TYR A 50 -4.91 8.54 -4.70
N CYS A 51 -4.25 7.46 -5.13
CA CYS A 51 -3.10 7.50 -6.01
C CYS A 51 -3.51 7.18 -7.45
N CYS A 52 -3.47 8.18 -8.32
CA CYS A 52 -3.63 8.00 -9.75
C CYS A 52 -2.35 7.37 -10.34
N PRO A 53 -2.41 6.26 -11.08
CA PRO A 53 -1.23 5.58 -11.61
C PRO A 53 -0.48 6.37 -12.69
N PHE A 54 -1.05 7.47 -13.18
CA PHE A 54 -0.39 8.33 -14.15
C PHE A 54 0.39 9.43 -13.44
N SER A 55 1.66 9.59 -13.79
CA SER A 55 2.42 10.77 -13.42
C SER A 55 1.82 12.01 -14.11
N MET A 56 1.66 13.08 -13.33
CA MET A 56 1.00 14.32 -13.78
C MET A 56 -0.40 14.07 -14.39
N GLY A 57 -1.12 13.09 -13.84
CA GLY A 57 -2.46 12.72 -14.26
C GLY A 57 -3.49 13.77 -13.86
N GLN A 58 -4.56 13.89 -14.64
CA GLN A 58 -5.70 14.73 -14.30
C GLN A 58 -6.65 13.93 -13.42
N CYS A 59 -6.87 14.38 -12.18
CA CYS A 59 -7.89 13.82 -11.31
C CYS A 59 -9.28 14.20 -11.81
N CYS A 60 -10.19 13.23 -11.85
CA CYS A 60 -11.59 13.49 -12.13
C CYS A 60 -12.33 13.96 -10.87
N ARG A 61 -13.50 14.56 -11.06
CA ARG A 61 -14.27 15.17 -9.96
C ARG A 61 -14.75 14.14 -8.94
N ASP A 62 -14.94 12.90 -9.35
CA ASP A 62 -15.37 11.82 -8.48
C ASP A 62 -14.30 11.36 -7.48
N GLY A 63 -13.04 11.75 -7.69
CA GLY A 63 -11.93 11.39 -6.81
C GLY A 63 -11.47 9.94 -6.91
N ILE A 64 -12.05 9.15 -7.82
CA ILE A 64 -11.75 7.73 -8.00
C ILE A 64 -11.12 7.45 -9.37
N HIS A 65 -11.51 8.22 -10.39
CA HIS A 65 -10.98 8.12 -11.74
C HIS A 65 -9.94 9.19 -12.00
N CYS A 66 -9.00 8.86 -12.88
CA CYS A 66 -8.07 9.83 -13.41
C CYS A 66 -7.71 9.55 -14.87
N CYS A 67 -7.20 10.58 -15.51
CA CYS A 67 -6.76 10.56 -16.89
C CYS A 67 -5.25 10.77 -16.99
N ARG A 68 -4.63 10.17 -18.00
CA ARG A 68 -3.23 10.42 -18.32
C ARG A 68 -3.00 11.91 -18.61
N HIS A 69 -1.75 12.33 -18.50
CA HIS A 69 -1.37 13.70 -18.79
C HIS A 69 -1.90 14.18 -20.17
N GLY A 70 -2.50 15.37 -20.16
CA GLY A 70 -3.06 16.03 -21.34
C GLY A 70 -4.39 15.46 -21.85
N TYR A 71 -5.11 14.72 -21.03
CA TYR A 71 -6.51 14.34 -21.24
C TYR A 71 -7.37 14.93 -20.12
N HIS A 72 -8.64 15.20 -20.41
CA HIS A 72 -9.60 15.73 -19.45
C HIS A 72 -10.75 14.75 -19.24
N CYS A 73 -11.29 14.70 -18.03
CA CYS A 73 -12.42 13.84 -17.74
C CYS A 73 -13.69 14.35 -18.42
N ASP A 74 -14.52 13.45 -18.92
CA ASP A 74 -15.89 13.76 -19.32
C ASP A 74 -16.75 14.09 -18.09
N SER A 75 -18.00 14.52 -18.31
CA SER A 75 -18.91 14.89 -17.22
C SER A 75 -19.23 13.73 -16.27
N THR A 76 -19.13 12.50 -16.75
CA THR A 76 -19.35 11.29 -15.95
C THR A 76 -18.09 10.79 -15.24
N SER A 77 -16.92 11.39 -15.51
CA SER A 77 -15.60 10.97 -15.04
C SER A 77 -15.14 9.57 -15.51
N THR A 78 -15.94 8.88 -16.32
CA THR A 78 -15.64 7.52 -16.79
C THR A 78 -14.76 7.52 -18.04
N HIS A 79 -14.67 8.64 -18.76
CA HIS A 79 -13.89 8.76 -19.99
C HIS A 79 -12.92 9.93 -19.97
N CYS A 80 -11.79 9.73 -20.64
CA CYS A 80 -10.75 10.72 -20.88
C CYS A 80 -10.84 11.23 -22.31
N LEU A 81 -10.93 12.55 -22.46
CA LEU A 81 -11.13 13.25 -23.72
C LEU A 81 -9.88 14.04 -24.09
N ARG A 82 -9.50 13.98 -25.37
CA ARG A 82 -8.50 14.87 -25.98
C ARG A 82 -8.86 15.11 -27.45
N GLY A 83 -9.44 16.27 -27.74
CA GLY A 83 -10.04 16.52 -29.05
C GLY A 83 -11.15 15.50 -29.33
N TRP A 84 -11.03 14.77 -30.44
CA TRP A 84 -11.99 13.73 -30.84
C TRP A 84 -11.75 12.37 -30.17
N LEU A 85 -10.62 12.21 -29.47
CA LEU A 85 -10.25 10.94 -28.87
C LEU A 85 -10.98 10.75 -27.53
N ARG A 86 -11.61 9.59 -27.37
CA ARG A 86 -12.32 9.17 -26.16
C ARG A 86 -11.79 7.83 -25.70
N LEU A 87 -11.11 7.83 -24.56
CA LEU A 87 -10.57 6.63 -23.92
C LEU A 87 -11.31 6.37 -22.61
N PRO A 88 -11.41 5.12 -22.15
CA PRO A 88 -11.79 4.84 -20.77
C PRO A 88 -10.82 5.53 -19.80
N SER A 89 -11.34 5.99 -18.67
CA SER A 89 -10.52 6.40 -17.53
C SER A 89 -9.77 5.21 -16.92
N SER A 90 -8.88 5.47 -15.96
CA SER A 90 -8.08 4.43 -15.30
C SER A 90 -8.96 3.26 -14.80
N PRO A 91 -8.70 2.00 -15.23
CA PRO A 91 -9.57 0.84 -14.94
C PRO A 91 -9.52 0.37 -13.50
N LYS A 92 -8.56 0.87 -12.70
CA LYS A 92 -8.49 0.62 -11.26
C LYS A 92 -8.89 1.91 -10.54
N PRO A 93 -9.77 1.84 -9.52
CA PRO A 93 -9.95 2.96 -8.62
C PRO A 93 -8.58 3.33 -8.06
N ALA A 94 -8.30 4.62 -7.98
CA ALA A 94 -7.07 5.09 -7.39
C ALA A 94 -6.87 4.41 -6.01
N THR A 95 -5.68 3.87 -5.73
CA THR A 95 -5.44 3.15 -4.46
C THR A 95 -5.43 4.17 -3.33
N LYS A 96 -6.00 3.86 -2.15
CA LYS A 96 -5.90 4.79 -1.02
C LYS A 96 -4.44 5.14 -0.76
N ALA A 97 -4.17 6.42 -0.53
CA ALA A 97 -2.83 6.86 -0.14
C ALA A 97 -2.41 6.15 1.16
N ILE A 98 -1.14 5.78 1.23
CA ILE A 98 -0.56 5.15 2.41
C ILE A 98 -0.45 6.22 3.49
N GLN A 99 -0.94 5.93 4.69
CA GLN A 99 -0.72 6.83 5.82
C GLN A 99 0.76 6.78 6.19
N LYS A 100 1.39 7.96 6.25
CA LYS A 100 2.72 8.10 6.83
C LYS A 100 2.66 7.49 8.23
N PRO A 101 3.59 6.57 8.59
CA PRO A 101 3.67 6.12 9.97
C PRO A 101 3.86 7.36 10.83
N GLN A 102 2.87 7.66 11.66
CA GLN A 102 3.01 8.73 12.64
C GLN A 102 4.23 8.36 13.47
N SER A 103 5.15 9.31 13.68
CA SER A 103 6.20 9.15 14.67
C SER A 103 5.51 9.01 16.03
N VAL A 104 5.14 7.78 16.38
CA VAL A 104 4.60 7.47 17.70
C VAL A 104 5.70 7.82 18.70
N PRO A 105 5.40 8.52 19.80
CA PRO A 105 6.33 8.69 20.90
C PRO A 105 6.95 7.33 21.25
N PHE A 106 8.23 7.29 21.56
CA PHE A 106 8.97 6.05 21.78
C PHE A 106 8.28 5.11 22.79
N ASP A 107 7.57 5.70 23.77
CA ASP A 107 6.77 4.99 24.77
C ASP A 107 5.61 4.17 24.19
N GLN A 108 5.11 4.50 22.99
CA GLN A 108 4.11 3.74 22.25
C GLN A 108 4.70 2.68 21.31
N ALA A 109 5.97 2.82 20.89
CA ALA A 109 6.63 1.84 20.01
C ALA A 109 6.90 0.50 20.73
N LEU A 110 7.13 0.52 22.05
CA LEU A 110 7.26 -0.69 22.88
C LEU A 110 5.96 -1.50 23.00
N LYS A 111 4.79 -0.88 22.79
CA LYS A 111 3.50 -1.58 22.81
C LYS A 111 3.19 -2.28 21.48
N TRP A 112 3.84 -1.87 20.39
CA TRP A 112 3.62 -2.41 19.04
C TRP A 112 4.43 -3.67 18.74
N GLN A 113 5.54 -3.93 19.44
CA GLN A 113 6.28 -5.19 19.26
C GLN A 113 5.50 -6.43 19.73
N SER A 114 4.39 -6.24 20.46
CA SER A 114 3.47 -7.32 20.84
C SER A 114 2.17 -7.38 20.02
N GLN A 115 2.02 -6.56 18.97
CA GLN A 115 0.81 -6.51 18.14
C GLN A 115 1.12 -7.01 16.73
N THR A 116 1.08 -8.33 16.60
CA THR A 116 0.96 -9.01 15.31
C THR A 116 -0.15 -8.36 14.48
N GLU A 117 0.15 -7.93 13.26
CA GLU A 117 -0.79 -7.35 12.31
C GLU A 117 -2.08 -8.18 12.27
N THR A 118 -3.22 -7.54 12.54
CA THR A 118 -4.54 -8.18 12.47
C THR A 118 -5.35 -7.64 11.30
N VAL A 119 -6.03 -8.51 10.57
CA VAL A 119 -6.99 -8.21 9.51
C VAL A 119 -8.35 -7.92 10.16
N HIS A 120 -8.88 -6.71 9.99
CA HIS A 120 -10.19 -6.33 10.52
C HIS A 120 -11.32 -6.85 9.62
N CYS A 121 -12.23 -7.63 10.21
CA CYS A 121 -13.48 -8.08 9.62
C CYS A 121 -14.65 -7.22 10.11
N ASP A 122 -15.81 -7.35 9.48
CA ASP A 122 -17.00 -6.59 9.86
C ASP A 122 -17.57 -7.06 11.22
N GLY A 123 -18.11 -6.12 12.01
CA GLY A 123 -18.65 -6.40 13.35
C GLY A 123 -17.61 -6.74 14.45
N ASN A 124 -16.59 -5.91 14.64
CA ASN A 124 -15.57 -6.00 15.71
C ASN A 124 -14.73 -7.29 15.74
N LEU A 125 -14.71 -8.07 14.67
CA LEU A 125 -13.87 -9.27 14.57
C LEU A 125 -12.53 -8.92 13.92
N TYR A 126 -11.44 -9.45 14.48
CA TYR A 126 -10.08 -9.28 13.97
C TYR A 126 -9.42 -10.65 13.83
N CYS A 127 -8.85 -10.93 12.66
CA CYS A 127 -8.12 -12.16 12.36
C CYS A 127 -6.62 -11.92 12.31
N PRO A 128 -5.76 -12.89 12.62
CA PRO A 128 -4.31 -12.77 12.40
C PRO A 128 -3.98 -12.67 10.90
N THR A 129 -2.81 -12.12 10.55
CA THR A 129 -2.34 -11.94 9.16
C THR A 129 -2.31 -13.21 8.31
N GLU A 130 -2.21 -14.38 8.92
CA GLU A 130 -2.22 -15.68 8.21
C GLU A 130 -3.64 -16.23 7.99
N GLN A 131 -4.69 -15.48 8.35
CA GLN A 131 -6.09 -15.90 8.24
C GLN A 131 -6.93 -14.88 7.48
N PHE A 132 -7.98 -15.37 6.81
CA PHE A 132 -8.93 -14.57 6.06
C PHE A 132 -10.28 -14.49 6.80
N CYS A 133 -10.99 -13.37 6.63
CA CYS A 133 -12.35 -13.21 7.12
C CYS A 133 -13.31 -14.11 6.32
N CYS A 134 -14.00 -15.03 6.98
CA CYS A 134 -14.99 -15.93 6.38
C CYS A 134 -16.34 -15.77 7.08
N LYS A 135 -17.45 -16.01 6.36
CA LYS A 135 -18.80 -15.91 6.91
C LYS A 135 -19.41 -17.30 7.06
N THR A 136 -19.84 -17.64 8.27
CA THR A 136 -20.48 -18.93 8.54
C THR A 136 -21.86 -18.99 7.89
N ALA A 137 -22.43 -20.19 7.75
CA ALA A 137 -23.78 -20.40 7.23
C ALA A 137 -24.87 -19.67 8.06
N ALA A 138 -24.57 -19.32 9.31
CA ALA A 138 -25.42 -18.52 10.19
C ALA A 138 -25.27 -17.00 9.98
N GLY A 139 -24.41 -16.56 9.04
CA GLY A 139 -24.17 -15.15 8.74
C GLY A 139 -23.19 -14.45 9.68
N GLN A 140 -22.46 -15.18 10.52
CA GLN A 140 -21.49 -14.62 11.47
C GLN A 140 -20.08 -14.63 10.88
N TRP A 141 -19.27 -13.63 11.20
CA TRP A 141 -17.87 -13.57 10.78
C TRP A 141 -16.99 -14.49 11.64
N GLY A 142 -16.01 -15.12 11.01
CA GLY A 142 -14.98 -15.95 11.63
C GLY A 142 -13.65 -15.81 10.89
N CYS A 143 -12.59 -16.40 11.45
CA CYS A 143 -11.26 -16.43 10.85
C CYS A 143 -10.97 -17.83 10.30
N CYS A 144 -10.60 -17.91 9.03
CA CYS A 144 -10.34 -19.16 8.33
C CYS A 144 -8.91 -19.20 7.77
N SER A 145 -8.24 -20.34 7.94
CA SER A 145 -6.88 -20.58 7.42
C SER A 145 -6.86 -21.18 6.01
N GLU A 146 -8.00 -21.60 5.48
CA GLU A 146 -8.14 -22.09 4.09
C GLU A 146 -9.25 -21.33 3.38
N MET A 147 -9.00 -20.96 2.11
CA MET A 147 -9.97 -20.36 1.21
C MET A 147 -10.99 -21.44 0.80
N VAL A 148 -12.01 -21.67 1.64
CA VAL A 148 -13.12 -22.55 1.26
C VAL A 148 -14.04 -21.75 0.33
N VAL A 149 -14.04 -22.18 -0.93
CA VAL A 149 -14.90 -21.73 -2.05
C VAL A 149 -16.36 -22.03 -1.77
#